data_AF-A0A4P8XMH2-F1
#
_entry.id   AF-A0A4P8XMH2-F1
#
_cell.length_a   1.000
_cell.length_b   1.000
_cell.length_c   1.000
_cell.angle_alpha   90.00
_cell.angle_beta   90.00
_cell.angle_gamma   90.00
#
_symmetry.space_group_name_H-M   'P 1'
#
loop_
_entity.id
_entity.type
_entity.pdbx_description
1 polymer ?
#
loop_
_entity_poly.entity_id
_entity_poly.type
_entity_poly.pdbx_seq_one_letter_code
_entity_poly.pdbx_strand_id
1 'polypeptide(L)'
;MNGMNEVKADDDLKQLIIRKAKSSANAPHTAAREFRKTVATITVSCLIILLLAIGGPLVLRNGDQANPSTLFSGFVVTAYAADGAPLVVKPDVEFPLGEYSMLMSSVPGFPVTIASEGTEKIELQTSEGQLLLWNPEDSKVIPQGKKATIKSGENIYWTPLVNDDPSQSATTDSILEINAYKDSTKIGSTKIEIKSEDQIIYKGKLIYE
;
A
#
# COMPACT_ATOMS: atom_id res chain seq x y z
N MET A 1 89.30 31.55 -18.87
CA MET A 1 88.26 32.34 -19.54
C MET A 1 86.91 31.88 -19.02
N ASN A 2 86.09 32.84 -18.56
CA ASN A 2 84.66 32.80 -18.23
C ASN A 2 84.22 31.78 -17.16
N GLY A 3 83.65 32.15 -16.01
CA GLY A 3 82.85 33.34 -15.69
C GLY A 3 81.48 32.87 -15.24
N MET A 4 81.31 32.62 -13.94
CA MET A 4 80.00 32.30 -13.32
C MET A 4 79.10 33.53 -13.45
N ASN A 5 77.97 33.36 -14.14
CA ASN A 5 76.91 34.37 -14.14
C ASN A 5 76.21 34.35 -12.78
N GLU A 6 76.40 35.43 -12.05
CA GLU A 6 75.72 35.78 -10.81
C GLU A 6 74.22 35.93 -11.06
N VAL A 7 73.41 35.12 -10.38
CA VAL A 7 71.95 35.22 -10.41
C VAL A 7 71.55 36.43 -9.56
N LYS A 8 71.28 37.57 -10.21
CA LYS A 8 70.69 38.74 -9.56
C LYS A 8 69.26 38.40 -9.15
N ALA A 9 69.07 38.17 -7.85
CA ALA A 9 67.74 38.18 -7.25
C ALA A 9 67.16 39.61 -7.34
N ASP A 10 65.99 39.70 -7.98
CA ASP A 10 65.22 40.92 -8.22
C ASP A 10 65.02 41.73 -6.93
N ASP A 11 65.27 43.04 -6.99
CA ASP A 11 65.30 43.90 -5.79
C ASP A 11 63.92 44.04 -5.13
N ASP A 12 62.85 43.79 -5.89
CA ASP A 12 61.48 43.72 -5.37
C ASP A 12 61.28 42.54 -4.42
N LEU A 13 61.95 41.40 -4.69
CA LEU A 13 61.88 40.23 -3.81
C LEU A 13 62.55 40.50 -2.46
N LYS A 14 63.68 41.23 -2.45
CA LYS A 14 64.37 41.63 -1.23
C LYS A 14 63.54 42.61 -0.41
N GLN A 15 62.90 43.58 -1.06
CA GLN A 15 62.00 44.53 -0.40
C GLN A 15 60.80 43.81 0.25
N LEU A 16 60.24 42.80 -0.42
CA LEU A 16 59.08 42.05 0.06
C LEU A 16 59.42 41.19 1.30
N ILE A 17 60.62 40.60 1.35
CA ILE A 17 61.13 39.86 2.52
C ILE A 17 61.40 40.81 3.69
N ILE A 18 62.04 41.96 3.45
CA ILE A 18 62.33 42.97 4.49
C ILE A 18 61.02 43.53 5.08
N ARG A 19 60.00 43.77 4.24
CA ARG A 19 58.69 44.27 4.69
C ARG A 19 57.94 43.25 5.55
N LYS A 20 57.99 41.96 5.20
CA LYS A 20 57.40 40.89 6.02
C LYS A 20 58.12 40.68 7.35
N ALA A 21 59.45 40.82 7.39
CA ALA A 21 60.22 40.70 8.62
C ALA A 21 59.98 41.90 9.58
N LYS A 22 59.84 43.13 9.07
CA LYS A 22 59.58 44.32 9.88
C LYS A 22 58.17 44.37 10.49
N SER A 23 57.18 43.75 9.84
CA SER A 23 55.80 43.68 10.35
C SER A 23 55.62 42.66 11.49
N SER A 24 56.58 41.76 11.70
CA SER A 24 56.48 40.70 12.72
C SER A 24 57.27 41.00 14.01
N ALA A 25 57.96 42.15 14.10
CA ALA A 25 58.95 42.39 15.16
C ALA A 25 58.69 43.59 16.09
N ASN A 26 57.56 44.30 15.98
CA ASN A 26 57.22 45.41 16.89
C ASN A 26 55.86 45.17 17.57
N ALA A 27 55.92 44.35 18.64
CA ALA A 27 55.36 44.51 20.00
C ALA A 27 54.26 45.59 20.27
N PRO A 28 53.37 45.46 21.29
CA PRO A 28 53.74 44.90 22.60
C PRO A 28 52.68 44.09 23.40
N HIS A 29 53.20 43.23 24.27
CA HIS A 29 52.60 42.90 25.55
C HIS A 29 52.77 44.08 26.52
N THR A 30 51.69 44.62 27.09
CA THR A 30 51.63 44.97 28.52
C THR A 30 50.19 45.25 28.97
N ALA A 31 49.94 44.92 30.23
CA ALA A 31 48.67 44.80 30.89
C ALA A 31 47.94 46.13 31.14
N ALA A 32 46.61 46.11 31.07
CA ALA A 32 45.69 46.64 32.08
C ALA A 32 44.23 46.65 31.56
N ARG A 33 43.52 45.52 31.69
CA ARG A 33 42.14 45.52 32.25
C ARG A 33 41.72 44.11 32.62
N GLU A 34 42.17 43.75 33.81
CA GLU A 34 41.62 42.73 34.69
C GLU A 34 40.08 42.79 34.80
N PHE A 35 39.47 41.62 35.01
CA PHE A 35 38.08 41.35 35.38
C PHE A 35 36.98 41.65 34.36
N ARG A 36 36.57 40.62 33.57
CA ARG A 36 35.17 40.24 33.21
C ARG A 36 35.11 39.19 32.08
N LYS A 37 35.83 38.08 32.20
CA LYS A 37 35.72 36.94 31.26
C LYS A 37 35.72 35.60 31.98
N THR A 38 34.73 35.36 32.85
CA THR A 38 34.49 34.03 33.40
C THR A 38 33.01 33.78 33.71
N VAL A 39 32.10 34.07 32.77
CA VAL A 39 30.70 33.57 32.83
C VAL A 39 30.13 33.24 31.44
N ALA A 40 30.70 33.75 30.35
CA ALA A 40 30.10 33.61 29.00
C ALA A 40 30.55 32.38 28.19
N THR A 41 31.25 31.42 28.80
CA THR A 41 31.73 30.19 28.12
C THR A 41 31.30 28.89 28.79
N ILE A 42 30.28 28.94 29.67
CA ILE A 42 29.65 27.73 30.22
C ILE A 42 28.20 27.57 29.73
N THR A 43 27.54 28.63 29.26
CA THR A 43 26.14 28.55 28.82
C THR A 43 25.93 27.98 27.41
N VAL A 44 26.91 28.06 26.52
CA VAL A 44 26.75 27.55 25.14
C VAL A 44 26.97 26.03 25.04
N SER A 45 27.78 25.42 25.90
CA SER A 45 27.99 23.96 25.86
C SER A 45 26.83 23.16 26.49
N CYS A 46 26.21 23.68 27.56
CA CYS A 46 25.07 23.02 28.21
C CYS A 46 23.81 23.01 27.33
N LEU A 47 23.58 24.05 26.50
CA LEU A 47 22.41 24.09 25.60
C LEU A 47 22.49 23.03 24.48
N ILE A 48 23.70 22.75 23.97
CA ILE A 48 23.89 21.74 22.92
C ILE A 48 23.72 20.32 23.49
N ILE A 49 24.22 20.07 24.70
CA ILE A 49 24.06 18.76 25.36
C ILE A 49 22.61 18.52 25.78
N LEU A 50 21.88 19.55 26.25
CA LEU A 50 20.45 19.43 26.57
C LEU A 50 19.60 19.18 25.31
N LEU A 51 19.91 19.83 24.19
CA LEU A 51 19.22 19.62 22.91
C LEU A 51 19.45 18.20 22.36
N LEU A 52 20.63 17.61 22.54
CA LEU A 52 20.91 16.22 22.14
C LEU A 52 20.30 15.19 23.11
N ALA A 53 20.22 15.48 24.41
CA ALA A 53 19.63 14.57 25.39
C ALA A 53 18.09 14.52 25.31
N ILE A 54 17.44 15.61 24.92
CA ILE A 54 15.98 15.71 24.79
C ILE A 54 15.52 15.44 23.34
N GLY A 55 16.32 15.83 22.33
CA GLY A 55 16.00 15.62 20.90
C GLY A 55 16.53 14.30 20.31
N GLY A 56 17.56 13.71 20.91
CA GLY A 56 18.18 12.45 20.44
C GLY A 56 17.25 11.24 20.43
N PRO A 57 16.37 11.03 21.43
CA PRO A 57 15.46 9.88 21.43
C PRO A 57 14.34 9.98 20.38
N LEU A 58 14.11 11.15 19.79
CA LEU A 58 13.07 11.38 18.78
C LEU A 58 13.56 11.17 17.35
N VAL A 59 14.86 11.30 17.08
CA VAL A 59 15.42 11.16 15.72
C VAL A 59 16.00 9.76 15.46
N LEU A 60 16.37 9.00 16.51
CA LEU A 60 16.80 7.61 16.40
C LEU A 60 15.67 6.58 16.55
N ARG A 61 14.41 7.04 16.51
CA ARG A 61 13.21 6.20 16.42
C ARG A 61 12.64 6.13 15.00
N ASN A 62 13.46 6.46 14.00
CA ASN A 62 13.28 6.06 12.62
C ASN A 62 14.14 4.80 12.44
N GLY A 63 13.68 3.65 12.94
CA GLY A 63 12.66 2.93 12.21
C GLY A 63 13.44 1.90 11.40
N ASP A 64 13.68 0.75 12.01
CA ASP A 64 13.86 -0.48 11.24
C ASP A 64 12.78 -0.45 10.19
N GLN A 65 13.19 -0.20 8.95
CA GLN A 65 12.34 -0.23 7.79
C GLN A 65 12.06 -1.72 7.55
N ALA A 66 11.26 -2.31 8.44
CA ALA A 66 10.44 -3.45 8.12
C ALA A 66 9.82 -3.08 6.78
N ASN A 67 10.21 -3.84 5.75
CA ASN A 67 9.60 -3.79 4.43
C ASN A 67 8.11 -3.49 4.60
N PRO A 68 7.56 -2.43 3.99
CA PRO A 68 6.14 -2.18 4.09
C PRO A 68 5.46 -3.47 3.64
N SER A 69 4.81 -4.09 4.61
CA SER A 69 3.99 -5.28 4.46
C SER A 69 3.13 -5.09 3.23
N THR A 70 3.38 -5.91 2.21
CA THR A 70 2.52 -6.20 1.04
C THR A 70 1.32 -5.25 0.94
N LEU A 71 1.51 -4.11 0.28
CA LEU A 71 0.41 -3.21 -0.03
C LEU A 71 -0.66 -4.02 -0.76
N PHE A 72 -1.92 -3.91 -0.30
CA PHE A 72 -3.04 -4.58 -0.93
C PHE A 72 -3.01 -4.29 -2.43
N SER A 73 -2.85 -5.34 -3.23
CA SER A 73 -2.60 -5.23 -4.67
C SER A 73 -3.88 -5.20 -5.51
N GLY A 74 -5.04 -5.19 -4.85
CA GLY A 74 -6.35 -5.22 -5.48
C GLY A 74 -6.96 -6.62 -5.54
N PHE A 75 -8.16 -6.68 -6.10
CA PHE A 75 -8.85 -7.93 -6.40
C PHE A 75 -8.69 -8.29 -7.88
N VAL A 76 -8.53 -9.57 -8.17
CA VAL A 76 -8.78 -10.15 -9.48
C VAL A 76 -10.06 -10.96 -9.38
N VAL A 77 -11.11 -10.48 -10.02
CA VAL A 77 -12.41 -11.16 -10.09
C VAL A 77 -12.53 -11.86 -11.43
N THR A 78 -12.85 -13.15 -11.40
CA THR A 78 -13.14 -13.95 -12.59
C THR A 78 -14.59 -14.43 -12.51
N ALA A 79 -15.39 -14.05 -13.50
CA ALA A 79 -16.72 -14.61 -13.71
C ALA A 79 -16.64 -15.69 -14.80
N TYR A 80 -17.66 -16.53 -14.93
CA TYR A 80 -17.71 -17.54 -15.98
C TYR A 80 -18.96 -17.33 -16.83
N ALA A 81 -18.77 -17.36 -18.14
CA ALA A 81 -19.88 -17.31 -19.08
C ALA A 81 -20.68 -18.62 -19.06
N ALA A 82 -21.85 -18.63 -19.72
CA ALA A 82 -22.74 -19.79 -19.78
C ALA A 82 -22.10 -21.04 -20.41
N ASP A 83 -21.07 -20.86 -21.25
CA ASP A 83 -20.27 -21.95 -21.83
C ASP A 83 -19.13 -22.44 -20.92
N GLY A 84 -19.01 -21.87 -19.71
CA GLY A 84 -17.96 -22.16 -18.75
C GLY A 84 -16.65 -21.43 -19.01
N ALA A 85 -16.56 -20.56 -20.02
CA ALA A 85 -15.33 -19.82 -20.30
C ALA A 85 -15.05 -18.78 -19.19
N PRO A 86 -13.82 -18.76 -18.63
CA PRO A 86 -13.45 -17.77 -17.62
C PRO A 86 -13.26 -16.39 -18.25
N LEU A 87 -13.80 -15.38 -17.57
CA LEU A 87 -13.69 -13.97 -17.94
C LEU A 87 -13.13 -13.17 -16.77
N VAL A 88 -11.91 -12.65 -16.92
CA VAL A 88 -11.34 -11.69 -15.95
C VAL A 88 -12.11 -10.38 -16.07
N VAL A 89 -12.79 -10.02 -14.99
CA VAL A 89 -13.69 -8.87 -14.93
C VAL A 89 -12.87 -7.59 -14.85
N LYS A 90 -13.24 -6.62 -15.70
CA LYS A 90 -12.70 -5.27 -15.63
C LYS A 90 -13.62 -4.38 -14.76
N PRO A 91 -13.05 -3.47 -13.98
CA PRO A 91 -13.83 -2.49 -13.21
C PRO A 91 -14.68 -1.64 -14.15
N ASP A 92 -15.86 -1.26 -13.69
CA ASP A 92 -16.82 -0.40 -14.38
C ASP A 92 -17.32 -0.92 -15.74
N VAL A 93 -17.01 -2.18 -16.07
CA VAL A 93 -17.46 -2.86 -17.29
C VAL A 93 -18.48 -3.91 -16.90
N GLU A 94 -19.63 -3.91 -17.60
CA GLU A 94 -20.63 -4.96 -17.45
C GLU A 94 -20.13 -6.27 -18.07
N PHE A 95 -20.39 -7.38 -17.39
CA PHE A 95 -20.07 -8.72 -17.86
C PHE A 95 -21.28 -9.65 -17.72
N PRO A 96 -21.46 -10.58 -18.67
CA PRO A 96 -22.53 -11.56 -18.57
C PRO A 96 -22.23 -12.54 -17.43
N LEU A 97 -23.21 -12.76 -16.57
CA LEU A 97 -23.21 -13.89 -15.63
C LEU A 97 -23.85 -15.12 -16.30
N GLY A 98 -24.92 -14.89 -17.06
CA GLY A 98 -25.58 -15.92 -17.86
C GLY A 98 -27.09 -15.90 -17.71
N GLU A 99 -27.74 -16.94 -18.23
CA GLU A 99 -29.17 -17.15 -18.10
C GLU A 99 -29.45 -18.03 -16.87
N TYR A 100 -30.45 -17.65 -16.08
CA TYR A 100 -30.96 -18.44 -14.98
C TYR A 100 -32.46 -18.62 -15.12
N SER A 101 -32.89 -19.87 -15.24
CA SER A 101 -34.30 -20.24 -15.20
C SER A 101 -34.50 -21.32 -14.15
N MET A 102 -35.62 -21.24 -13.42
CA MET A 102 -36.01 -22.25 -12.44
C MET A 102 -36.24 -23.64 -13.06
N LEU A 103 -36.39 -23.70 -14.40
CA LEU A 103 -36.52 -24.94 -15.16
C LEU A 103 -35.17 -25.56 -15.55
N MET A 104 -34.05 -24.84 -15.36
CA MET A 104 -32.72 -25.35 -15.65
C MET A 104 -32.28 -26.29 -14.52
N SER A 105 -31.91 -27.52 -14.87
CA SER A 105 -31.39 -28.52 -13.94
C SER A 105 -29.88 -28.36 -13.67
N SER A 106 -29.24 -27.31 -14.18
CA SER A 106 -27.80 -27.19 -14.24
C SER A 106 -27.29 -25.94 -13.53
N VAL A 107 -26.32 -26.20 -12.65
CA VAL A 107 -25.47 -25.30 -11.86
C VAL A 107 -26.17 -24.61 -10.67
N PRO A 108 -25.59 -24.69 -9.45
CA PRO A 108 -26.17 -24.08 -8.24
C PRO A 108 -26.40 -22.56 -8.32
N GLY A 109 -25.70 -21.88 -9.22
CA GLY A 109 -25.76 -20.44 -9.42
C GLY A 109 -24.62 -19.99 -10.32
N PHE A 110 -24.36 -18.70 -10.35
CA PHE A 110 -23.29 -18.09 -11.13
C PHE A 110 -21.94 -18.15 -10.37
N PRO A 111 -20.93 -18.85 -10.90
CA PRO A 111 -19.61 -18.93 -10.27
C PRO A 111 -18.87 -17.60 -10.35
N VAL A 112 -18.20 -17.26 -9.25
CA VAL A 112 -17.26 -16.14 -9.14
C VAL A 112 -16.02 -16.64 -8.43
N THR A 113 -14.85 -16.43 -9.04
CA THR A 113 -13.55 -16.63 -8.40
C THR A 113 -13.00 -15.28 -7.99
N ILE A 114 -12.55 -15.15 -6.74
CA ILE A 114 -11.96 -13.91 -6.24
C ILE A 114 -10.56 -14.22 -5.73
N ALA A 115 -9.57 -13.63 -6.37
CA ALA A 115 -8.18 -13.71 -5.95
C ALA A 115 -7.70 -12.34 -5.46
N SER A 116 -6.90 -12.37 -4.40
CA SER A 116 -6.22 -11.21 -3.83
C SER A 116 -4.90 -11.67 -3.20
N GLU A 117 -3.81 -10.98 -3.53
CA GLU A 117 -2.49 -11.29 -2.97
C GLU A 117 -2.37 -10.82 -1.51
N GLY A 118 -1.61 -11.55 -0.70
CA GLY A 118 -1.36 -11.20 0.70
C GLY A 118 -2.60 -11.23 1.59
N THR A 119 -3.70 -11.85 1.15
CA THR A 119 -4.97 -11.96 1.86
C THR A 119 -5.12 -13.36 2.46
N GLU A 120 -5.59 -13.45 3.70
CA GLU A 120 -5.80 -14.72 4.41
C GLU A 120 -7.24 -15.23 4.24
N LYS A 121 -8.19 -14.30 4.23
CA LYS A 121 -9.62 -14.58 4.04
C LYS A 121 -10.29 -13.51 3.22
N ILE A 122 -11.28 -13.91 2.44
CA ILE A 122 -12.20 -13.04 1.72
C ILE A 122 -13.58 -13.28 2.32
N GLU A 123 -14.20 -12.23 2.83
CA GLU A 123 -15.59 -12.26 3.32
C GLU A 123 -16.50 -11.70 2.24
N LEU A 124 -17.58 -12.43 1.97
CA LEU A 124 -18.60 -12.05 1.02
C LEU A 124 -19.93 -11.82 1.72
N GLN A 125 -20.67 -10.81 1.27
CA GLN A 125 -22.03 -10.57 1.69
C GLN A 125 -22.89 -10.20 0.48
N THR A 126 -24.06 -10.82 0.35
CA THR A 126 -25.00 -10.48 -0.71
C THR A 126 -26.24 -9.81 -0.13
N SER A 127 -26.74 -8.76 -0.79
CA SER A 127 -28.00 -8.12 -0.41
C SER A 127 -29.19 -9.04 -0.75
N GLU A 128 -29.24 -9.53 -1.97
CA GLU A 128 -30.32 -10.39 -2.49
C GLU A 128 -29.81 -11.69 -3.12
N GLY A 129 -30.67 -12.71 -3.18
CA GLY A 129 -30.26 -14.06 -3.56
C GLY A 129 -29.47 -14.76 -2.45
N GLN A 130 -28.63 -15.73 -2.80
CA GLN A 130 -27.94 -16.59 -1.85
C GLN A 130 -26.54 -17.00 -2.35
N LEU A 131 -25.61 -17.16 -1.40
CA LEU A 131 -24.27 -17.68 -1.64
C LEU A 131 -24.25 -19.20 -1.41
N LEU A 132 -23.57 -19.90 -2.30
CA LEU A 132 -23.46 -21.35 -2.29
C LEU A 132 -22.00 -21.75 -2.51
N LEU A 133 -21.57 -22.80 -1.82
CA LEU A 133 -20.36 -23.52 -2.15
C LEU A 133 -20.73 -24.77 -2.94
N TRP A 134 -19.89 -25.17 -3.87
CA TRP A 134 -20.04 -26.43 -4.58
C TRP A 134 -18.76 -27.23 -4.48
N ASN A 135 -18.87 -28.46 -3.98
CA ASN A 135 -17.77 -29.41 -3.98
C ASN A 135 -17.90 -30.30 -5.23
N PRO A 136 -16.98 -30.19 -6.21
CA PRO A 136 -17.06 -30.98 -7.43
C PRO A 136 -16.83 -32.49 -7.17
N GLU A 137 -16.06 -32.85 -6.13
CA GLU A 137 -15.69 -34.26 -5.87
C GLU A 137 -16.91 -35.11 -5.50
N ASP A 138 -17.82 -34.56 -4.69
CA ASP A 138 -19.05 -35.23 -4.29
C ASP A 138 -20.32 -34.61 -4.90
N SER A 139 -20.14 -33.63 -5.80
CA SER A 139 -21.20 -32.88 -6.49
C SER A 139 -22.22 -32.22 -5.56
N LYS A 140 -21.85 -31.94 -4.30
CA LYS A 140 -22.78 -31.34 -3.33
C LYS A 140 -22.75 -29.82 -3.35
N VAL A 141 -23.95 -29.24 -3.32
CA VAL A 141 -24.19 -27.82 -3.13
C VAL A 141 -24.41 -27.58 -1.64
N ILE A 142 -23.67 -26.64 -1.06
CA ILE A 142 -23.71 -26.30 0.36
C ILE A 142 -24.18 -24.84 0.49
N PRO A 143 -25.42 -24.60 0.93
CA PRO A 143 -25.93 -23.25 1.10
C PRO A 143 -25.20 -22.50 2.22
N GLN A 144 -24.77 -21.27 1.93
CA GLN A 144 -24.13 -20.36 2.91
C GLN A 144 -25.08 -19.24 3.37
N GLY A 145 -26.21 -19.05 2.68
CA GLY A 145 -27.13 -17.95 2.95
C GLY A 145 -26.59 -16.63 2.41
N LYS A 146 -26.69 -15.55 3.19
CA LYS A 146 -26.31 -14.19 2.73
C LYS A 146 -24.83 -13.85 2.92
N LYS A 147 -24.07 -14.68 3.63
CA LYS A 147 -22.66 -14.42 3.96
C LYS A 147 -21.84 -15.69 3.79
N ALA A 148 -20.63 -15.55 3.27
CA ALA A 148 -19.68 -16.65 3.15
C ALA A 148 -18.26 -16.16 3.35
N THR A 149 -17.37 -17.07 3.76
CA THR A 149 -15.94 -16.81 3.85
C THR A 149 -15.22 -17.82 2.98
N ILE A 150 -14.35 -17.34 2.11
CA ILE A 150 -13.54 -18.17 1.21
C ILE A 150 -12.06 -17.75 1.29
N LYS A 151 -11.17 -18.61 0.80
CA LYS A 151 -9.77 -18.25 0.55
C LYS A 151 -9.61 -17.58 -0.81
N SER A 152 -8.50 -16.85 -0.95
CA SER A 152 -8.08 -16.30 -2.24
C SER A 152 -8.00 -17.40 -3.30
N GLY A 153 -8.66 -17.20 -4.43
CA GLY A 153 -8.70 -18.13 -5.57
C GLY A 153 -9.74 -19.24 -5.47
N GLU A 154 -10.51 -19.33 -4.39
CA GLU A 154 -11.63 -20.28 -4.31
C GLU A 154 -12.86 -19.76 -5.07
N ASN A 155 -13.70 -20.71 -5.52
CA ASN A 155 -14.96 -20.40 -6.19
C ASN A 155 -16.09 -20.30 -5.17
N ILE A 156 -16.90 -19.26 -5.31
CA ILE A 156 -18.20 -19.12 -4.65
C ILE A 156 -19.26 -18.95 -5.74
N TYR A 157 -20.47 -19.40 -5.48
CA TYR A 157 -21.59 -19.28 -6.41
C TYR A 157 -22.62 -18.33 -5.81
N TRP A 158 -23.13 -17.43 -6.64
CA TRP A 158 -24.28 -16.61 -6.29
C TRP A 158 -25.51 -17.09 -7.07
N THR A 159 -26.63 -17.32 -6.40
CA THR A 159 -27.90 -17.68 -7.02
C THR A 159 -28.93 -16.60 -6.78
N PRO A 160 -29.81 -16.29 -7.76
CA PRO A 160 -30.89 -15.34 -7.54
C PRO A 160 -32.03 -15.92 -6.68
N LEU A 161 -32.00 -17.21 -6.36
CA LEU A 161 -32.98 -17.84 -5.46
C LEU A 161 -32.79 -17.41 -4.01
N VAL A 162 -33.90 -17.38 -3.29
CA VAL A 162 -33.95 -17.06 -1.86
C VAL A 162 -34.41 -18.32 -1.10
N ASN A 163 -33.62 -18.77 -0.13
CA ASN A 163 -33.90 -19.93 0.73
C ASN A 163 -34.04 -21.27 -0.01
N ASP A 164 -33.34 -21.45 -1.13
CA ASP A 164 -33.41 -22.66 -1.97
C ASP A 164 -34.85 -23.04 -2.39
N ASP A 165 -35.78 -22.08 -2.39
CA ASP A 165 -37.18 -22.29 -2.71
C ASP A 165 -37.45 -21.90 -4.18
N PRO A 166 -37.58 -22.86 -5.10
CA PRO A 166 -37.86 -22.58 -6.51
C PRO A 166 -39.30 -22.09 -6.73
N SER A 167 -40.13 -21.98 -5.70
CA SER A 167 -41.45 -21.34 -5.77
C SER A 167 -41.41 -19.84 -5.48
N GLN A 168 -40.28 -19.33 -4.97
CA GLN A 168 -40.07 -17.90 -4.76
C GLN A 168 -39.47 -17.24 -6.00
N SER A 169 -39.89 -15.99 -6.26
CA SER A 169 -39.37 -15.21 -7.38
C SER A 169 -37.86 -14.99 -7.25
N ALA A 170 -37.15 -15.25 -8.34
CA ALA A 170 -35.74 -14.89 -8.48
C ALA A 170 -35.56 -13.37 -8.31
N THR A 171 -34.53 -12.95 -7.57
CA THR A 171 -34.25 -11.53 -7.38
C THR A 171 -33.82 -10.86 -8.69
N THR A 172 -34.26 -9.63 -8.93
CA THR A 172 -33.87 -8.85 -10.12
C THR A 172 -32.60 -8.04 -9.94
N ASP A 173 -32.24 -7.71 -8.70
CA ASP A 173 -31.09 -6.87 -8.38
C ASP A 173 -30.41 -7.40 -7.13
N SER A 174 -29.07 -7.34 -7.07
CA SER A 174 -28.30 -7.68 -5.88
C SER A 174 -26.96 -6.95 -5.87
N ILE A 175 -26.40 -6.77 -4.67
CA ILE A 175 -25.03 -6.32 -4.47
C ILE A 175 -24.29 -7.45 -3.77
N LEU A 176 -23.17 -7.87 -4.34
CA LEU A 176 -22.20 -8.78 -3.73
C LEU A 176 -21.01 -7.97 -3.23
N GLU A 177 -20.98 -7.69 -1.93
CA GLU A 177 -19.86 -7.05 -1.24
C GLU A 177 -18.73 -8.05 -1.00
N ILE A 178 -17.49 -7.61 -1.22
CA ILE A 178 -16.28 -8.42 -1.14
C ILE A 178 -15.25 -7.66 -0.29
N ASN A 179 -14.84 -8.27 0.83
CA ASN A 179 -13.88 -7.67 1.75
C ASN A 179 -12.67 -8.61 1.94
N ALA A 180 -11.47 -8.10 1.72
CA ALA A 180 -10.22 -8.83 1.94
C ALA A 180 -9.65 -8.52 3.33
N TYR A 181 -9.18 -9.55 4.03
CA TYR A 181 -8.57 -9.41 5.34
C TYR A 181 -7.20 -10.08 5.43
N LYS A 182 -6.33 -9.47 6.25
CA LYS A 182 -5.05 -10.00 6.69
C LYS A 182 -4.87 -9.69 8.17
N ASP A 183 -4.50 -10.67 8.98
CA ASP A 183 -4.31 -10.51 10.43
C ASP A 183 -5.57 -9.90 11.10
N SER A 184 -6.76 -10.34 10.66
CA SER A 184 -8.08 -9.80 11.07
C SER A 184 -8.36 -8.34 10.74
N THR A 185 -7.47 -7.65 10.03
CA THR A 185 -7.65 -6.27 9.56
C THR A 185 -8.18 -6.27 8.13
N LYS A 186 -9.21 -5.47 7.84
CA LYS A 186 -9.68 -5.27 6.47
C LYS A 186 -8.63 -4.50 5.66
N ILE A 187 -8.14 -5.08 4.59
CA ILE A 187 -7.09 -4.50 3.72
C ILE A 187 -7.62 -4.04 2.36
N GLY A 188 -8.82 -4.45 1.98
CA GLY A 188 -9.46 -4.06 0.71
C GLY A 188 -10.96 -4.34 0.70
N SER A 189 -11.69 -3.61 -0.15
CA SER A 189 -13.14 -3.70 -0.31
C SER A 189 -13.51 -3.44 -1.77
N THR A 190 -14.49 -4.17 -2.30
CA THR A 190 -15.10 -3.95 -3.61
C THR A 190 -16.50 -4.55 -3.61
N LYS A 191 -17.30 -4.26 -4.64
CA LYS A 191 -18.61 -4.87 -4.82
C LYS A 191 -18.87 -5.24 -6.27
N ILE A 192 -19.69 -6.26 -6.48
CA ILE A 192 -20.29 -6.57 -7.78
C ILE A 192 -21.76 -6.21 -7.71
N GLU A 193 -22.20 -5.29 -8.56
CA GLU A 193 -23.62 -5.04 -8.77
C GLU A 193 -24.15 -6.06 -9.76
N ILE A 194 -25.23 -6.73 -9.41
CA ILE A 194 -25.86 -7.79 -10.20
C ILE A 194 -27.27 -7.32 -10.56
N LYS A 195 -27.63 -7.43 -11.84
CA LYS A 195 -28.96 -7.07 -12.35
C LYS A 195 -29.48 -8.11 -13.33
N SER A 196 -30.79 -8.33 -13.32
CA SER A 196 -31.48 -9.13 -14.31
C SER A 196 -31.99 -8.26 -15.46
N GLU A 197 -31.80 -8.71 -16.68
CA GLU A 197 -32.55 -8.32 -17.87
C GLU A 197 -33.62 -9.37 -18.14
N ASP A 198 -34.86 -8.91 -18.34
CA ASP A 198 -36.02 -9.74 -18.63
C ASP A 198 -36.25 -10.88 -17.61
N GLN A 199 -35.79 -10.72 -16.36
CA GLN A 199 -35.90 -11.65 -15.23
C GLN A 199 -35.14 -12.98 -15.35
N ILE A 200 -34.46 -13.23 -16.47
CA ILE A 200 -33.82 -14.51 -16.77
C ILE A 200 -32.33 -14.32 -17.06
N ILE A 201 -31.93 -13.20 -17.67
CA ILE A 201 -30.53 -12.94 -18.03
C ILE A 201 -29.89 -12.09 -16.95
N TYR A 202 -28.76 -12.50 -16.38
CA TYR A 202 -28.07 -11.75 -15.33
C TYR A 202 -26.76 -11.15 -15.83
N LYS A 203 -26.51 -9.91 -15.42
CA LYS A 203 -25.27 -9.16 -15.68
C LYS A 203 -24.66 -8.70 -14.37
N GLY A 204 -23.34 -8.74 -14.31
CA GLY A 204 -22.55 -8.21 -13.22
C GLY A 204 -21.79 -6.95 -13.63
N LYS A 205 -21.49 -6.08 -12.68
CA LYS A 205 -20.58 -4.94 -12.84
C LYS A 205 -19.72 -4.78 -11.60
N LEU A 206 -18.40 -4.88 -11.75
CA LEU A 206 -17.45 -4.69 -10.65
C LEU A 206 -17.23 -3.20 -10.38
N ILE A 207 -17.40 -2.78 -9.13
CA ILE A 207 -17.23 -1.40 -8.67
C ILE A 207 -16.19 -1.37 -7.55
N TYR A 208 -15.15 -0.55 -7.70
CA TYR A 208 -14.20 -0.28 -6.62
C TYR A 208 -14.73 0.83 -5.70
N GLU A 209 -14.40 0.71 -4.42
CA GLU A 209 -14.65 1.75 -3.41
C GLU A 209 -13.46 2.69 -3.26
#